data_AF-A0A950H520-F1
#
_entry.id   AF-A0A950H520-F1
#
_cell.length_a   1.000
_cell.length_b   1.000
_cell.length_c   1.000
_cell.angle_alpha   90.00
_cell.angle_beta   90.00
_cell.angle_gamma   90.00
#
_symmetry.space_group_name_H-M   'P 1'
#
loop_
_entity.id
_entity.type
_entity.pdbx_description
1 polymer ?
#
loop_
_entity_poly.entity_id
_entity_poly.type
_entity_poly.pdbx_seq_one_letter_code
_entity_poly.pdbx_strand_id
1 'polypeptide(L)'
;MNRPFTPAGQGAVNVRELVTPRGVRAWLVEDYAVPLVSLEFAFRGGAAQDPLGKAGAATLLAGLLDEGAGDLADQAFHQALDEKAIEISFHNERDHLGGRMRTLARHL
;
A
#
# COMPACT_ATOMS: atom_id res chain seq x y z
N MET A 1 -0.99 2.78 -24.08
CA MET A 1 -0.46 4.14 -24.31
C MET A 1 -0.14 4.75 -22.94
N ASN A 2 1.06 4.52 -22.40
CA ASN A 2 1.46 5.09 -21.11
C ASN A 2 2.08 6.47 -21.35
N ARG A 3 1.40 7.53 -20.93
CA ARG A 3 1.97 8.88 -20.96
C ARG A 3 2.92 9.04 -19.76
N PRO A 4 4.12 9.60 -19.94
CA PRO A 4 4.98 9.93 -18.81
C PRO A 4 4.29 10.97 -17.92
N PHE A 5 4.31 10.73 -16.61
CA PHE A 5 3.94 11.71 -15.61
C PHE A 5 4.92 12.89 -15.73
N THR A 6 4.42 14.07 -16.09
CA THR A 6 5.23 15.30 -16.18
C THR A 6 4.84 16.19 -15.01
N PRO A 7 5.67 16.30 -13.96
CA PRO A 7 5.39 17.24 -12.87
C PRO A 7 5.50 18.67 -13.41
N ALA A 8 4.44 19.46 -13.24
CA ALA A 8 4.42 20.88 -13.56
C ALA A 8 4.68 21.70 -12.29
N GLY A 9 5.77 22.48 -12.26
CA GLY A 9 5.99 23.55 -11.28
C GLY A 9 7.22 23.39 -10.38
N GLN A 10 7.88 24.53 -10.15
CA GLN A 10 9.13 24.77 -9.43
C GLN A 10 9.30 23.93 -8.15
N GLY A 11 10.28 23.02 -8.17
CA GLY A 11 10.53 22.00 -7.14
C GLY A 11 10.49 20.62 -7.78
N ALA A 12 11.49 20.29 -8.60
CA ALA A 12 11.52 19.03 -9.32
C ALA A 12 11.52 17.84 -8.35
N VAL A 13 10.35 17.24 -8.13
CA VAL A 13 10.23 15.96 -7.45
C VAL A 13 10.99 14.93 -8.28
N ASN A 14 12.11 14.43 -7.76
CA ASN A 14 12.88 13.40 -8.43
C ASN A 14 12.18 12.06 -8.27
N VAL A 15 11.44 11.66 -9.30
CA VAL A 15 10.73 10.37 -9.33
C VAL A 15 11.64 9.33 -9.98
N ARG A 16 12.03 8.31 -9.22
CA ARG A 16 12.80 7.16 -9.73
C ARG A 16 11.89 5.97 -9.93
N GLU A 17 11.88 5.41 -11.14
CA GLU A 17 11.21 4.13 -11.39
C GLU A 17 12.10 2.97 -10.93
N LEU A 18 11.50 2.01 -10.23
CA LEU A 18 12.14 0.80 -9.73
C LEU A 18 11.37 -0.42 -10.25
N VAL A 19 12.10 -1.46 -10.64
CA VAL A 19 11.52 -2.75 -11.02
C VAL A 19 12.19 -3.84 -10.19
N THR A 20 11.41 -4.59 -9.42
CA THR A 20 11.94 -5.70 -8.62
C THR A 20 12.29 -6.89 -9.53
N PRO A 21 13.14 -7.84 -9.09
CA PRO A 21 13.43 -9.06 -9.86
C PRO A 21 12.19 -9.89 -10.22
N ARG A 22 11.09 -9.72 -9.48
CA ARG A 22 9.79 -10.36 -9.72
C ARG A 22 8.84 -9.54 -10.60
N GLY A 23 9.27 -8.38 -11.11
CA GLY A 23 8.51 -7.56 -12.04
C GLY A 23 7.53 -6.56 -11.41
N VAL A 24 7.58 -6.35 -10.09
CA VAL A 24 6.82 -5.28 -9.44
C VAL A 24 7.44 -3.94 -9.81
N ARG A 25 6.64 -3.03 -10.37
CA ARG A 25 7.07 -1.66 -10.67
C ARG A 25 6.64 -0.72 -9.56
N ALA A 26 7.53 0.17 -9.14
CA ALA A 26 7.26 1.19 -8.14
C ALA A 26 7.88 2.52 -8.56
N TRP A 27 7.30 3.62 -8.07
CA TRP A 27 7.88 4.95 -8.17
C TRP A 27 8.37 5.36 -6.79
N LEU A 28 9.66 5.65 -6.68
CA LEU A 28 10.29 6.16 -5.48
C LEU A 28 10.40 7.68 -5.59
N VAL A 29 9.89 8.36 -4.57
CA VAL A 29 10.08 9.79 -4.36
C VAL A 29 10.81 9.95 -3.03
N GLU A 30 11.96 10.61 -3.06
CA GLU A 30 12.79 10.85 -1.88
C GLU A 30 12.65 12.32 -1.46
N ASP A 31 12.17 12.56 -0.24
CA ASP A 31 12.16 13.85 0.43
C ASP A 31 12.57 13.62 1.90
N TYR A 32 13.63 14.29 2.33
CA TYR A 32 14.20 14.14 3.67
C TYR A 32 13.84 15.29 4.61
N ALA A 33 12.95 16.20 4.20
CA ALA A 33 12.46 17.27 5.06
C ALA A 33 11.61 16.74 6.23
N VAL A 34 10.93 15.61 6.04
CA VAL A 34 10.10 14.94 7.06
C VAL A 34 10.54 13.49 7.19
N PRO A 35 10.83 12.97 8.40
CA PRO A 35 11.29 11.59 8.61
C PRO A 35 10.13 10.59 8.55
N LEU A 36 9.45 10.55 7.41
CA LEU A 36 8.27 9.73 7.15
C LEU A 36 8.50 8.87 5.92
N VAL A 37 8.03 7.64 5.95
CA VAL A 37 7.91 6.79 4.77
C VAL A 37 6.45 6.45 4.55
N SER A 38 5.98 6.63 3.31
CA SER A 38 4.65 6.28 2.86
C SER A 38 4.74 5.32 1.68
N LEU A 39 3.95 4.27 1.70
CA LEU A 39 3.80 3.30 0.63
C LEU A 39 2.32 3.24 0.22
N GLU A 40 2.07 3.21 -1.07
CA GLU A 40 0.75 2.92 -1.63
C GLU A 40 0.91 1.95 -2.79
N PHE A 41 0.04 0.95 -2.86
CA PHE A 41 0.08 -0.06 -3.91
C PHE A 41 -1.33 -0.49 -4.28
N ALA A 42 -1.46 -0.99 -5.51
CA ALA A 42 -2.70 -1.57 -6.00
C ALA A 42 -2.40 -2.75 -6.93
N PHE A 43 -3.22 -3.78 -6.80
CA PHE A 43 -3.28 -4.92 -7.70
C PHE A 43 -4.53 -4.81 -8.56
N ARG A 44 -4.40 -5.04 -9.87
CA ARG A 44 -5.56 -5.21 -10.75
C ARG A 44 -6.37 -6.40 -10.24
N GLY A 45 -7.66 -6.19 -10.03
CA GLY A 45 -8.43 -7.08 -9.18
C GLY A 45 -9.76 -6.46 -8.80
N GLY A 46 -10.21 -6.69 -7.57
CA GLY A 46 -11.31 -5.95 -6.97
C GLY A 46 -12.65 -6.69 -6.97
N ALA A 47 -13.67 -6.01 -6.44
CA ALA A 47 -15.01 -6.55 -6.24
C ALA A 47 -15.66 -7.09 -7.52
N ALA A 48 -15.27 -6.62 -8.72
CA ALA A 48 -15.80 -7.15 -9.97
C ALA A 48 -15.43 -8.63 -10.21
N GLN A 49 -14.47 -9.15 -9.46
CA GLN A 49 -14.03 -10.55 -9.53
C GLN A 49 -14.59 -11.40 -8.38
N ASP A 50 -15.46 -10.83 -7.53
CA ASP A 50 -16.14 -11.60 -6.49
C ASP A 50 -16.85 -12.81 -7.11
N PRO A 51 -16.67 -14.03 -6.54
CA PRO A 51 -17.30 -15.22 -7.09
C PRO A 51 -18.83 -15.10 -7.07
N LEU A 52 -19.50 -15.81 -7.98
CA LEU A 52 -20.95 -15.89 -8.01
C LEU A 52 -21.48 -16.34 -6.64
N GLY A 53 -22.44 -15.58 -6.09
CA GLY A 53 -23.01 -15.85 -4.77
C GLY A 53 -22.11 -15.49 -3.58
N LYS A 54 -20.96 -14.84 -3.82
CA LYS A 54 -20.01 -14.40 -2.78
C LYS A 54 -19.67 -12.90 -2.91
N ALA A 55 -20.67 -12.07 -3.20
CA ALA A 55 -20.49 -10.62 -3.21
C ALA A 55 -19.95 -10.13 -1.87
N GLY A 56 -18.94 -9.27 -1.91
CA GLY A 56 -18.22 -8.78 -0.74
C GLY A 56 -17.00 -9.62 -0.35
N ALA A 57 -16.64 -10.67 -1.10
CA ALA A 57 -15.47 -11.49 -0.80
C ALA A 57 -14.17 -10.67 -0.81
N ALA A 58 -13.97 -9.80 -1.81
CA ALA A 58 -12.81 -8.92 -1.85
C ALA A 58 -12.83 -7.85 -0.74
N THR A 59 -14.02 -7.39 -0.33
CA THR A 59 -14.16 -6.46 0.81
C THR A 59 -13.81 -7.12 2.12
N LEU A 60 -14.28 -8.35 2.34
CA LEU A 60 -13.93 -9.14 3.52
C LEU A 60 -12.44 -9.44 3.54
N LEU A 61 -11.84 -9.81 2.40
CA LEU A 61 -10.40 -10.01 2.29
C LEU A 61 -9.64 -8.75 2.71
N ALA A 62 -9.99 -7.57 2.17
CA ALA A 62 -9.33 -6.32 2.51
C ALA A 62 -9.38 -6.02 4.02
N GLY A 63 -10.55 -6.20 4.65
CA GLY A 63 -10.71 -5.99 6.09
C GLY A 63 -10.13 -7.09 6.99
N LEU A 64 -9.44 -8.08 6.44
CA LEU A 64 -8.72 -9.11 7.21
C LEU A 64 -7.20 -9.00 7.04
N LEU A 65 -6.72 -8.18 6.09
CA LEU A 65 -5.29 -8.08 5.77
C LEU A 65 -4.49 -7.31 6.82
N ASP A 66 -5.16 -6.56 7.70
CA ASP A 66 -4.60 -5.83 8.83
C ASP A 66 -4.88 -6.50 10.19
N GLU A 67 -5.43 -7.71 10.21
CA GLU A 67 -5.75 -8.45 11.44
C GLU A 67 -4.65 -9.44 11.90
N GLY A 68 -3.47 -9.37 11.28
CA GLY A 68 -2.33 -10.20 11.64
C GLY A 68 -1.26 -10.31 10.57
N ALA A 69 -0.07 -10.75 10.98
CA ALA A 69 1.02 -11.07 10.06
C ALA A 69 1.96 -12.13 10.65
N GLY A 70 2.05 -13.30 9.98
CA GLY A 70 2.93 -14.39 10.41
C GLY A 70 2.59 -14.89 11.81
N ASP A 71 3.54 -14.77 12.73
CA ASP A 71 3.39 -15.19 14.14
C ASP A 71 2.62 -14.17 15.00
N LEU A 72 2.33 -12.97 14.47
CA LEU A 72 1.56 -11.94 15.16
C LEU A 72 0.09 -12.05 14.76
N ALA A 73 -0.74 -12.56 15.67
CA ALA A 73 -2.19 -12.60 15.50
C ALA A 73 -2.86 -11.36 16.13
N ASP A 74 -3.85 -10.80 15.45
CA ASP A 74 -4.81 -9.80 15.95
C ASP A 74 -4.18 -8.78 16.91
N GLN A 75 -4.45 -8.86 18.22
CA GLN A 75 -4.00 -7.89 19.21
C GLN A 75 -2.48 -7.70 19.23
N ALA A 76 -1.70 -8.77 19.05
CA ALA A 76 -0.23 -8.67 19.03
C ALA A 76 0.26 -7.92 17.78
N PHE A 77 -0.45 -8.05 16.66
CA PHE A 77 -0.14 -7.33 15.44
C PHE A 77 -0.48 -5.84 15.58
N HIS A 78 -1.71 -5.53 16.03
CA HIS A 78 -2.14 -4.14 16.27
C HIS A 78 -1.24 -3.42 17.29
N GLN A 79 -0.86 -4.10 18.38
CA GLN A 79 0.10 -3.55 19.35
C GLN A 79 1.47 -3.26 18.70
N ALA A 80 1.97 -4.15 17.86
CA ALA A 80 3.25 -3.93 17.17
C ALA A 80 3.19 -2.74 16.19
N LEU A 81 2.05 -2.53 15.52
CA LEU A 81 1.82 -1.36 14.68
C LEU A 81 1.84 -0.07 15.51
N ASP A 82 1.12 -0.05 16.63
CA ASP A 82 1.05 1.10 17.54
C ASP A 82 2.42 1.47 18.12
N GLU A 83 3.17 0.49 18.63
CA GLU A 83 4.51 0.69 19.19
C GLU A 83 5.50 1.29 18.17
N LYS A 84 5.31 0.96 16.89
CA LYS A 84 6.12 1.45 15.77
C LYS A 84 5.50 2.63 15.05
N ALA A 85 4.40 3.21 15.55
CA ALA A 85 3.67 4.29 14.89
C ALA A 85 3.45 4.01 13.39
N ILE A 86 3.02 2.79 13.08
CA ILE A 86 2.68 2.35 11.73
C ILE A 86 1.16 2.49 11.56
N GLU A 87 0.75 3.25 10.55
CA GLU A 87 -0.61 3.24 10.04
C GLU A 87 -0.62 2.37 8.79
N ILE A 88 -1.39 1.28 8.78
CA ILE A 88 -1.59 0.44 7.59
C ILE A 88 -3.09 0.28 7.35
N SER A 89 -3.50 0.25 6.09
CA SER A 89 -4.88 -0.03 5.71
C SER A 89 -4.95 -0.66 4.33
N PHE A 90 -6.01 -1.42 4.11
CA PHE A 90 -6.30 -2.07 2.84
C PHE A 90 -7.67 -1.63 2.34
N HIS A 91 -7.81 -1.54 1.03
CA HIS A 91 -9.06 -1.14 0.41
C HIS A 91 -9.35 -2.00 -0.82
N ASN A 92 -10.65 -2.14 -1.08
CA ASN A 92 -11.16 -2.84 -2.24
C ASN A 92 -12.04 -1.89 -3.04
N GLU A 93 -11.79 -1.83 -4.34
CA GLU A 93 -12.57 -1.08 -5.31
C GLU A 93 -13.13 -2.04 -6.36
N ARG A 94 -13.83 -1.52 -7.37
CA ARG A 94 -14.40 -2.37 -8.41
C ARG A 94 -13.33 -3.13 -9.20
N ASP A 95 -12.23 -2.47 -9.55
CA ASP A 95 -11.22 -2.93 -10.50
C ASP A 95 -9.79 -3.05 -9.91
N HIS A 96 -9.65 -2.77 -8.61
CA HIS A 96 -8.40 -2.97 -7.89
C HIS A 96 -8.60 -3.27 -6.41
N LEU A 97 -7.62 -3.97 -5.83
CA LEU A 97 -7.43 -4.09 -4.39
C LEU A 97 -6.08 -3.48 -4.06
N GLY A 98 -6.03 -2.65 -3.02
CA GLY A 98 -4.84 -1.89 -2.69
C GLY A 98 -4.61 -1.78 -1.20
N GLY A 99 -3.52 -1.11 -0.86
CA GLY A 99 -3.18 -0.80 0.51
C GLY A 99 -2.26 0.39 0.62
N ARG A 100 -2.30 1.00 1.79
CA ARG A 100 -1.45 2.11 2.18
C ARG A 100 -0.74 1.76 3.48
N MET A 101 0.50 2.16 3.59
CA MET A 101 1.25 2.11 4.85
C MET A 101 1.97 3.44 5.05
N ARG A 102 2.04 3.90 6.29
CA ARG A 102 2.81 5.08 6.67
C ARG A 102 3.50 4.83 8.01
N THR A 103 4.77 5.20 8.11
CA THR A 103 5.54 5.08 9.36
C THR A 103 6.66 6.11 9.41
N LEU A 104 7.32 6.19 10.55
CA LEU A 104 8.47 7.05 10.76
C LEU A 104 9.72 6.33 10.25
N ALA A 105 10.60 7.07 9.56
CA ALA A 105 11.77 6.50 8.89
C ALA A 105 12.72 5.72 9.82
N ARG A 106 12.70 6.02 11.13
CA ARG A 106 13.51 5.33 12.15
C ARG A 106 13.07 3.89 12.46
N HIS A 107 11.87 3.49 12.02
CA HIS A 107 11.26 2.20 12.33
C HIS A 107 11.39 1.19 11.18
N LEU A 108 12.04 1.58 10.09
CA LEU A 108 12.48 0.72 8.99
C LEU A 108 13.92 0.25 9.22
#